data_AF-A0A1H4EU75-F1
#
_entry.id   AF-A0A1H4EU75-F1
#
_cell.length_a   1.000
_cell.length_b   1.000
_cell.length_c   1.000
_cell.angle_alpha   90.00
_cell.angle_beta   90.00
_cell.angle_gamma   90.00
#
_symmetry.space_group_name_H-M   'P 1'
#
loop_
_entity.id
_entity.type
_entity.pdbx_description
1 polymer ?
#
loop_
_entity_poly.entity_id
_entity_poly.type
_entity_poly.pdbx_seq_one_letter_code
_entity_poly.pdbx_strand_id
1 'polypeptide(L)'
;DSLIKLVPPKTRNAHRTIYLCDKLIEHLKAKKKQAMKDSVTYAAVRQQKQRFIEDLDGSLISCTELVNCLPDGTIQTVNSMKYPTREIKSKLNINFKYHYLRHTYGTLMAEMNTPTHLLCNQMGHGNIHVTQLYYLAVSKTGVEVLQNNLNLL
;
A
#
# COMPACT_ATOMS: atom_id res chain seq x y z
N ASP A 1 -16.49 -18.98 14.01
CA ASP A 1 -16.54 -17.62 13.45
C ASP A 1 -15.44 -16.74 14.01
N SER A 2 -14.48 -16.37 13.17
CA SER A 2 -13.47 -15.36 13.51
C SER A 2 -14.03 -14.00 13.10
N LEU A 3 -14.57 -13.24 14.04
CA LEU A 3 -15.08 -11.89 13.82
C LEU A 3 -13.95 -10.99 13.29
N ILE A 4 -14.16 -10.34 12.15
CA ILE A 4 -13.24 -9.33 11.62
C ILE A 4 -13.72 -7.98 12.14
N LYS A 5 -12.86 -7.25 12.85
CA LYS A 5 -13.17 -5.95 13.42
C LYS A 5 -12.12 -4.92 13.04
N LEU A 6 -12.55 -3.71 12.72
CA LEU A 6 -11.66 -2.57 12.56
C LEU A 6 -11.15 -2.13 13.93
N VAL A 7 -9.85 -1.86 14.01
CA VAL A 7 -9.18 -1.42 15.24
C VAL A 7 -8.73 0.02 15.09
N PRO A 8 -8.88 0.85 16.13
CA PRO A 8 -8.43 2.23 16.07
C PRO A 8 -6.92 2.26 15.86
N PRO A 9 -6.41 3.18 15.04
CA PRO A 9 -4.98 3.28 14.86
C PRO A 9 -4.26 3.64 16.17
N LYS A 10 -3.11 3.00 16.40
CA LYS A 10 -2.36 3.15 17.66
C LYS A 10 -1.63 4.49 17.81
N THR A 11 -1.44 5.21 16.71
CA THR A 11 -0.62 6.44 16.70
C THR A 11 -1.35 7.56 15.97
N ARG A 12 -1.13 8.80 16.44
CA ARG A 12 -1.71 10.01 15.83
C ARG A 12 -1.44 10.12 14.33
N ASN A 13 -0.24 9.70 13.90
CA ASN A 13 0.22 9.82 12.52
C ASN A 13 -0.32 8.73 11.59
N ALA A 14 -1.12 7.79 12.11
CA ALA A 14 -1.74 6.78 11.29
C ALA A 14 -2.88 7.35 10.42
N HIS A 15 -3.61 8.35 10.94
CA HIS A 15 -4.52 9.17 10.14
C HIS A 15 -3.69 10.19 9.35
N ARG A 16 -3.72 10.08 8.02
CA ARG A 16 -2.95 10.95 7.14
C ARG A 16 -3.56 11.06 5.75
N THR A 17 -3.24 12.16 5.08
CA THR A 17 -3.52 12.35 3.66
C THR A 17 -2.35 11.81 2.85
N ILE A 18 -2.64 10.97 1.86
CA ILE A 18 -1.65 10.49 0.89
C ILE A 18 -1.94 11.10 -0.47
N TYR A 19 -0.89 11.60 -1.14
CA TYR A 19 -0.99 12.08 -2.51
C TYR A 19 -0.83 10.89 -3.46
N LEU A 20 -1.74 10.77 -4.43
CA LEU A 20 -1.75 9.69 -5.41
C LEU A 20 -1.37 10.24 -6.79
N CYS A 21 -0.58 9.49 -7.55
CA CYS A 21 -0.31 9.83 -8.94
C CYS A 21 -1.51 9.46 -9.84
N ASP A 22 -1.58 10.08 -11.02
CA ASP A 22 -2.70 9.90 -11.96
C ASP A 22 -2.92 8.43 -12.32
N LYS A 23 -1.84 7.68 -12.57
CA LYS A 23 -1.90 6.24 -12.86
C LYS A 23 -2.63 5.44 -11.78
N LEU A 24 -2.41 5.76 -10.50
CA LEU A 24 -3.08 5.09 -9.40
C LEU A 24 -4.54 5.54 -9.27
N ILE A 25 -4.82 6.83 -9.49
CA ILE A 25 -6.19 7.36 -9.52
C ILE A 25 -7.01 6.68 -10.62
N GLU A 26 -6.47 6.58 -11.83
CA GLU A 26 -7.10 5.89 -12.96
C GLU A 26 -7.35 4.42 -12.66
N HIS A 27 -6.36 3.72 -12.09
CA HIS A 27 -6.51 2.33 -11.67
C HIS A 27 -7.64 2.15 -10.66
N LEU A 28 -7.72 3.01 -9.63
CA LEU A 28 -8.77 2.95 -8.61
C LEU A 28 -10.16 3.27 -9.20
N LYS A 29 -10.26 4.24 -10.11
CA LYS A 29 -11.50 4.53 -10.84
C LYS A 29 -11.96 3.34 -11.67
N ALA A 30 -11.04 2.69 -12.40
CA ALA A 30 -11.34 1.49 -13.17
C ALA A 30 -11.78 0.34 -12.27
N LYS A 31 -11.10 0.14 -11.13
CA LYS A 31 -11.46 -0.89 -10.14
C LYS A 31 -12.85 -0.65 -9.56
N LYS A 32 -13.23 0.60 -9.26
CA LYS A 32 -14.59 0.96 -8.83
C LYS A 32 -15.64 0.61 -9.88
N LYS A 33 -15.38 0.93 -11.16
CA LYS A 33 -16.29 0.56 -12.27
C LYS A 33 -16.43 -0.96 -12.40
N GLN A 34 -15.33 -1.70 -12.26
CA GLN A 34 -15.36 -3.17 -12.31
C GLN A 34 -16.16 -3.74 -11.15
N ALA A 35 -15.97 -3.24 -9.92
CA ALA A 35 -16.70 -3.69 -8.75
C ALA A 35 -18.23 -3.54 -8.91
N MET A 36 -18.70 -2.46 -9.56
CA MET A 36 -20.13 -2.29 -9.88
C MET A 36 -20.66 -3.33 -10.89
N LYS A 37 -19.83 -3.76 -11.83
CA LYS A 37 -20.20 -4.85 -12.76
C LYS A 37 -20.24 -6.18 -12.03
N ASP A 38 -19.19 -6.45 -11.25
CA ASP A 38 -19.04 -7.69 -10.49
C ASP A 38 -20.16 -7.87 -9.46
N SER A 39 -20.68 -6.79 -8.86
CA SER A 39 -21.81 -6.86 -7.94
C SER A 39 -23.08 -7.40 -8.58
N VAL A 40 -23.27 -7.17 -9.89
CA VAL A 40 -24.40 -7.70 -10.65
C VAL A 40 -24.07 -9.10 -11.15
N THR A 41 -22.94 -9.27 -11.84
CA THR A 41 -22.54 -10.52 -12.48
C THR A 41 -22.41 -11.67 -11.48
N TYR A 42 -21.83 -11.41 -10.31
CA TYR A 42 -21.55 -12.43 -9.29
C TYR A 42 -22.47 -12.32 -8.07
N ALA A 43 -23.64 -11.68 -8.20
CA ALA A 43 -24.52 -11.36 -7.07
C ALA A 43 -24.77 -12.54 -6.12
N ALA A 44 -25.15 -13.71 -6.64
CA ALA A 44 -25.43 -14.90 -5.84
C ALA A 44 -24.20 -15.41 -5.07
N VAL A 45 -23.04 -15.46 -5.74
CA VAL A 45 -21.79 -15.93 -5.11
C VAL A 45 -21.31 -14.93 -4.07
N ARG A 46 -21.43 -13.63 -4.34
CA ARG A 46 -21.09 -12.55 -3.40
C ARG A 46 -21.97 -12.60 -2.17
N GLN A 47 -23.27 -12.86 -2.33
CA GLN A 47 -24.20 -13.01 -1.21
C GLN A 47 -23.79 -14.15 -0.27
N GLN A 48 -23.28 -15.26 -0.81
CA GLN A 48 -22.81 -16.40 -0.03
C GLN A 48 -21.44 -16.15 0.62
N LYS A 49 -20.52 -15.48 -0.08
CA LYS A 49 -19.14 -15.29 0.37
C LYS A 49 -18.91 -14.04 1.21
N GLN A 50 -19.88 -13.12 1.27
CA GLN A 50 -19.74 -11.90 2.05
C GLN A 50 -19.46 -12.22 3.51
N ARG A 51 -18.63 -11.38 4.11
CA ARG A 51 -18.34 -11.38 5.53
C ARG A 51 -18.56 -9.97 6.04
N PHE A 52 -19.17 -9.86 7.20
CA PHE A 52 -19.35 -8.58 7.86
C PHE A 52 -18.13 -8.25 8.71
N ILE A 53 -17.74 -6.98 8.64
CA ILE A 53 -16.66 -6.38 9.41
C ILE A 53 -17.30 -5.40 10.36
N GLU A 54 -17.03 -5.54 11.65
CA GLU A 54 -17.49 -4.59 12.66
C GLU A 54 -16.61 -3.34 12.61
N ASP A 55 -17.24 -2.17 12.42
CA ASP A 55 -16.57 -0.87 12.46
C ASP A 55 -16.38 -0.39 13.91
N LEU A 56 -15.70 0.75 14.09
CA LEU A 56 -15.38 1.34 15.38
C LEU A 56 -16.62 1.79 16.16
N ASP A 57 -17.71 2.13 15.46
CA ASP A 57 -19.01 2.50 16.04
C ASP A 57 -19.94 1.30 16.25
N GLY A 58 -19.50 0.08 15.92
CA GLY A 58 -20.30 -1.14 15.99
C GLY A 58 -21.19 -1.40 14.77
N SER A 59 -21.17 -0.52 13.77
CA SER A 59 -21.84 -0.77 12.49
C SER A 59 -21.17 -1.93 11.72
N LEU A 60 -21.94 -2.58 10.84
CA LEU A 60 -21.46 -3.71 10.05
C LEU A 60 -21.22 -3.29 8.61
N ILE A 61 -20.01 -3.50 8.13
CA ILE A 61 -19.60 -3.24 6.75
C ILE A 61 -19.46 -4.57 6.02
N SER A 62 -20.08 -4.71 4.84
CA SER A 62 -19.85 -5.90 4.03
C SER A 62 -18.46 -5.88 3.40
N CYS A 63 -17.71 -6.98 3.46
CA CYS A 63 -16.40 -7.07 2.82
C CYS A 63 -16.46 -6.85 1.30
N THR A 64 -17.65 -6.99 0.72
CA THR A 64 -17.93 -6.76 -0.71
C THR A 64 -17.89 -5.28 -1.10
N GLU A 65 -17.98 -4.37 -0.12
CA GLU A 65 -17.88 -2.92 -0.30
C GLU A 65 -16.42 -2.42 -0.30
N LEU A 66 -15.48 -3.26 0.15
CA LEU A 66 -14.07 -2.90 0.23
C LEU A 66 -13.42 -2.84 -1.15
N VAL A 67 -12.46 -1.93 -1.31
CA VAL A 67 -11.62 -1.83 -2.52
C VAL A 67 -10.81 -3.12 -2.77
N ASN A 68 -10.41 -3.82 -1.71
CA ASN A 68 -9.64 -5.07 -1.78
C ASN A 68 -10.54 -6.30 -1.58
N CYS A 69 -11.50 -6.42 -2.49
CA CYS A 69 -12.38 -7.57 -2.63
C CYS A 69 -12.18 -8.18 -4.02
N LEU A 70 -12.15 -9.50 -4.12
CA LEU A 70 -12.16 -10.20 -5.41
C LEU A 70 -13.54 -10.09 -6.09
N PRO A 71 -13.64 -10.33 -7.42
CA PRO A 71 -14.91 -10.26 -8.14
C PRO A 71 -16.03 -11.12 -7.52
N ASP A 72 -15.67 -12.28 -6.99
CA ASP A 72 -16.58 -13.25 -6.37
C ASP A 72 -17.01 -12.88 -4.93
N GLY A 73 -16.54 -11.75 -4.38
CA GLY A 73 -16.87 -11.31 -3.03
C GLY A 73 -15.85 -11.72 -1.97
N THR A 74 -14.81 -12.47 -2.33
CA THR A 74 -13.79 -12.92 -1.37
C THR A 74 -12.95 -11.75 -0.86
N ILE A 75 -12.91 -11.56 0.46
CA ILE A 75 -12.06 -10.55 1.10
C ILE A 75 -10.57 -10.87 0.93
N GLN A 76 -9.77 -9.86 0.61
CA GLN A 76 -8.32 -9.98 0.62
C GLN A 76 -7.75 -9.50 1.96
N THR A 77 -6.90 -10.33 2.57
CA THR A 77 -6.21 -10.03 3.82
C THR A 77 -4.69 -10.14 3.62
N VAL A 78 -3.91 -9.90 4.66
CA VAL A 78 -2.45 -10.12 4.62
C VAL A 78 -2.10 -11.55 4.20
N ASN A 79 -2.93 -12.54 4.56
CA ASN A 79 -2.73 -13.93 4.15
C ASN A 79 -2.88 -14.12 2.63
N SER A 80 -3.70 -13.31 1.96
CA SER A 80 -3.87 -13.34 0.50
C SER A 80 -2.56 -13.03 -0.24
N MET A 81 -1.60 -12.36 0.41
CA MET A 81 -0.29 -12.06 -0.17
C MET A 81 0.78 -13.13 0.07
N LYS A 82 0.52 -14.17 0.87
CA LYS A 82 1.50 -15.24 1.17
C LYS A 82 1.88 -16.03 -0.09
N TYR A 83 0.89 -16.48 -0.84
CA TYR A 83 1.11 -17.21 -2.09
C TYR A 83 1.83 -16.35 -3.13
N PRO A 84 1.34 -15.14 -3.49
CA PRO A 84 2.07 -14.26 -4.41
C PRO A 84 3.51 -13.96 -3.97
N THR A 85 3.75 -13.74 -2.68
CA THR A 85 5.10 -13.52 -2.15
C THR A 85 6.01 -14.72 -2.40
N ARG A 86 5.52 -15.95 -2.19
CA ARG A 86 6.28 -17.18 -2.47
C ARG A 86 6.57 -17.33 -3.97
N GLU A 87 5.58 -17.10 -4.82
CA GLU A 87 5.74 -17.19 -6.27
C GLU A 87 6.77 -16.18 -6.80
N ILE A 88 6.71 -14.93 -6.32
CA ILE A 88 7.67 -13.87 -6.70
C ILE A 88 9.10 -14.28 -6.31
N LYS A 89 9.30 -14.76 -5.07
CA LYS A 89 10.62 -15.25 -4.63
C LYS A 89 11.15 -16.37 -5.51
N SER A 90 10.30 -17.37 -5.80
CA SER A 90 10.67 -18.54 -6.60
C SER A 90 11.01 -18.17 -8.04
N LYS A 91 10.15 -17.37 -8.70
CA LYS A 91 10.27 -17.05 -10.12
C LYS A 91 11.35 -16.02 -10.43
N LEU A 92 11.53 -15.04 -9.55
CA LEU A 92 12.49 -13.95 -9.77
C LEU A 92 13.80 -14.13 -9.02
N ASN A 93 13.88 -15.13 -8.13
CA ASN A 93 15.04 -15.41 -7.28
C ASN A 93 15.51 -14.18 -6.46
N ILE A 94 14.55 -13.42 -5.91
CA ILE A 94 14.82 -12.24 -5.07
C ILE A 94 14.30 -12.41 -3.65
N ASN A 95 14.96 -11.77 -2.67
CA ASN A 95 14.42 -11.68 -1.32
C ASN A 95 13.27 -10.65 -1.27
N PHE A 96 12.03 -11.13 -1.19
CA PHE A 96 10.84 -10.29 -1.23
C PHE A 96 9.95 -10.43 0.01
N LYS A 97 9.50 -9.32 0.57
CA LYS A 97 8.34 -9.26 1.50
C LYS A 97 7.41 -8.17 1.00
N TYR A 98 6.10 -8.32 1.18
CA TYR A 98 5.13 -7.32 0.72
C TYR A 98 5.44 -5.90 1.22
N HIS A 99 5.89 -5.76 2.47
CA HIS A 99 6.28 -4.46 3.05
C HIS A 99 7.50 -3.82 2.36
N TYR A 100 8.33 -4.60 1.65
CA TYR A 100 9.49 -4.06 0.94
C TYR A 100 9.07 -3.13 -0.20
N LEU A 101 7.88 -3.31 -0.78
CA LEU A 101 7.34 -2.37 -1.77
C LEU A 101 7.23 -0.94 -1.20
N ARG A 102 6.85 -0.81 0.08
CA ARG A 102 6.81 0.49 0.77
C ARG A 102 8.21 1.06 1.00
N HIS A 103 9.18 0.22 1.36
CA HIS A 103 10.57 0.65 1.49
C HIS A 103 11.13 1.12 0.13
N THR A 104 10.94 0.35 -0.93
CA THR A 104 11.34 0.72 -2.30
C THR A 104 10.71 2.04 -2.71
N TYR A 105 9.40 2.24 -2.45
CA TYR A 105 8.75 3.53 -2.69
C TYR A 105 9.43 4.66 -1.92
N GLY A 106 9.70 4.48 -0.63
CA GLY A 106 10.40 5.47 0.20
C GLY A 106 11.80 5.81 -0.33
N THR A 107 12.61 4.80 -0.65
CA THR A 107 13.94 4.99 -1.23
C THR A 107 13.89 5.73 -2.55
N LEU A 108 13.02 5.33 -3.49
CA LEU A 108 12.92 5.99 -4.80
C LEU A 108 12.52 7.46 -4.66
N MET A 109 11.56 7.79 -3.79
CA MET A 109 11.20 9.19 -3.55
C MET A 109 12.35 9.99 -2.92
N ALA A 110 13.14 9.37 -2.04
CA ALA A 110 14.31 10.01 -1.44
C ALA A 110 15.42 10.26 -2.48
N GLU A 111 15.69 9.29 -3.35
CA GLU A 111 16.65 9.42 -4.47
C GLU A 111 16.24 10.51 -5.47
N MET A 112 14.93 10.76 -5.62
CA MET A 112 14.39 11.86 -6.41
C MET A 112 14.43 13.22 -5.68
N ASN A 113 15.15 13.33 -4.56
CA ASN A 113 15.27 14.55 -3.76
C ASN A 113 13.91 15.12 -3.28
N THR A 114 12.93 14.26 -3.03
CA THR A 114 11.66 14.68 -2.41
C THR A 114 11.97 15.41 -1.09
N PRO A 115 11.25 16.46 -0.69
CA PRO A 115 11.47 17.06 0.63
C PRO A 115 11.16 16.07 1.76
N THR A 116 12.10 15.91 2.71
CA THR A 116 12.03 14.88 3.77
C THR A 116 10.75 14.95 4.60
N HIS A 117 10.27 16.16 4.93
CA HIS A 117 9.04 16.34 5.70
C HIS A 117 7.79 15.87 4.93
N LEU A 118 7.74 16.08 3.61
CA LEU A 118 6.66 15.58 2.74
C LEU A 118 6.71 14.06 2.65
N LEU A 119 7.89 13.48 2.44
CA LEU A 119 8.04 12.02 2.38
C LEU A 119 7.69 11.37 3.73
N CYS A 120 8.09 11.98 4.85
CA CYS A 120 7.76 11.51 6.19
C CYS A 120 6.24 11.45 6.42
N ASN A 121 5.52 12.50 6.01
CA ASN A 121 4.07 12.57 6.08
C ASN A 121 3.41 11.53 5.17
N GLN A 122 3.84 11.42 3.92
CA GLN A 122 3.35 10.44 2.95
C GLN A 122 3.51 8.99 3.45
N MET A 123 4.68 8.70 4.03
CA MET A 123 5.00 7.39 4.60
C MET A 123 4.24 7.13 5.91
N GLY A 124 3.89 8.15 6.67
CA GLY A 124 3.27 8.02 8.01
C GLY A 124 4.28 7.66 9.09
N HIS A 125 5.52 8.16 8.99
CA HIS A 125 6.51 8.00 10.06
C HIS A 125 6.30 9.07 11.14
N GLY A 126 6.25 8.64 12.41
CA GLY A 126 6.17 9.57 13.54
C GLY A 126 7.50 10.15 13.99
N ASN A 127 8.61 9.63 13.45
CA ASN A 127 9.94 10.13 13.72
C ASN A 127 10.66 10.33 12.38
N ILE A 128 11.15 11.55 12.15
CA ILE A 128 11.85 11.93 10.92
C ILE A 128 13.12 11.10 10.69
N HIS A 129 13.76 10.59 11.76
CA HIS A 129 14.94 9.74 11.65
C HIS A 129 14.67 8.46 10.86
N VAL A 130 13.45 7.91 10.94
CA VAL A 130 13.06 6.74 10.13
C VAL A 130 13.06 7.09 8.64
N THR A 131 12.69 8.32 8.29
CA THR A 131 12.71 8.83 6.92
C THR A 131 14.11 9.21 6.48
N GLN A 132 14.93 9.78 7.37
CA GLN A 132 16.32 10.14 7.08
C GLN A 132 17.16 8.92 6.71
N LEU A 133 16.87 7.72 7.23
CA LEU A 133 17.55 6.49 6.81
C LEU A 133 17.51 6.24 5.30
N TYR A 134 16.46 6.70 4.60
CA TYR A 134 16.39 6.58 3.13
C TYR A 134 17.29 7.58 2.40
N TYR A 135 17.57 8.76 2.99
CA TYR A 135 18.47 9.78 2.42
C TYR A 135 19.92 9.58 2.84
N LEU A 136 20.14 9.09 4.06
CA LEU A 136 21.47 8.83 4.65
C LEU A 136 22.11 7.57 4.08
N ALA A 137 21.31 6.67 3.49
CA ALA A 137 21.85 5.62 2.67
C ALA A 137 22.58 6.28 1.50
N VAL A 138 23.91 6.29 1.55
CA VAL A 138 24.77 6.64 0.42
C VAL A 138 24.43 5.68 -0.71
N SER A 139 23.47 6.07 -1.56
CA SER A 139 23.14 5.30 -2.74
C SER A 139 24.21 5.55 -3.79
N LYS A 140 24.52 4.53 -4.59
CA LYS A 140 25.45 4.66 -5.70
C LYS A 140 25.06 5.86 -6.59
N THR A 141 23.76 6.03 -6.83
CA THR A 141 23.18 7.18 -7.53
C THR A 141 23.49 8.51 -6.87
N GLY A 142 23.35 8.61 -5.54
CA GLY A 142 23.67 9.83 -4.79
C GLY A 142 25.15 10.21 -4.89
N VAL A 143 26.05 9.22 -4.86
CA VAL A 143 27.50 9.43 -5.04
C VAL A 143 27.81 9.90 -6.47
N GLU A 144 27.21 9.27 -7.48
CA GLU A 144 27.41 9.64 -8.88
C GLU A 144 26.92 11.08 -9.16
N VAL A 145 25.75 11.46 -8.63
CA VAL A 145 25.23 12.84 -8.75
C VAL A 145 26.17 13.83 -8.07
N LEU A 146 26.67 13.51 -6.86
CA LEU A 146 27.63 14.36 -6.17
C LEU A 146 28.92 14.54 -6.99
N GLN A 147 29.48 13.44 -7.50
CA GLN A 147 30.70 13.47 -8.32
C GLN A 147 30.50 14.30 -9.59
N ASN A 148 29.38 14.13 -10.29
CA ASN A 148 29.05 14.91 -11.48
C ASN A 148 28.93 16.40 -11.17
N ASN A 149 28.24 16.78 -10.09
CA ASN A 149 28.10 18.17 -9.70
C ASN A 149 29.44 18.80 -9.31
N LEU A 150 30.31 18.06 -8.61
CA LEU A 150 31.65 18.54 -8.25
C LEU A 150 32.55 18.74 -9.47
N ASN A 151 32.41 17.89 -10.49
CA ASN A 151 33.18 18.02 -11.75
C ASN A 151 32.71 19.19 -12.63
N LEU A 152 31.56 19.81 -12.33
CA LEU A 152 31.02 20.97 -13.02
C LEU A 152 31.37 22.31 -12.33
N LEU A 153 31.98 22.25 -11.14
CA LEU A 153 32.55 23.42 -10.44
C LEU A 153 33.94 23.75 -10.99
#